data_AF-R5DMQ9-F1
#
_entry.id   AF-R5DMQ9-F1
#
_cell.length_a   1.000
_cell.length_b   1.000
_cell.length_c   1.000
_cell.angle_alpha   90.00
_cell.angle_beta   90.00
_cell.angle_gamma   90.00
#
_symmetry.space_group_name_H-M   'P 1'
#
loop_
_entity.id
_entity.type
_entity.pdbx_description
1 polymer ?
#
loop_
_entity_poly.entity_id
_entity_poly.type
_entity_poly.pdbx_seq_one_letter_code
_entity_poly.pdbx_strand_id
1 'polypeptide(L)'
;MKIQKTSFSNPSFGSNRKKFDVQGHIGTMYDNGRKVTYNSQNIIDTVEPNNVKKVLVSSLSGLNALGQDTFCSEIESAKEIIAMKGNDNVKLLPLLSCQPGIAQDTTVAEKLLDKNKFYGLKFHPSNTNKAIKDNFDIYSKYITLAEKKGLPCVFHSITDGKSDPVEIIKLAEQHPKHPIILYHIDLASQPEQMARTIDNISSSVKAGKSNLFIDISWLTNLWDNAEQNKNTIKQALKKLGADRILFGSDTPITEMGNRDNYGKFADFVEDTVKEFYTDKPKEGEKALNKIFYDNAEELFINKNWFNAKSQPSKSKALLIGVGVGIAAIAAIALKCLYGADKTVENSPSHVSKK
;
A
#
# COMPACT_ATOMS: atom_id res chain seq x y z
N MET A 1 -14.93 -53.89 -17.39
CA MET A 1 -14.52 -53.21 -16.15
C MET A 1 -13.49 -52.14 -16.50
N LYS A 2 -13.91 -50.87 -16.61
CA LYS A 2 -12.98 -49.73 -16.77
C LYS A 2 -12.93 -49.02 -15.42
N ILE A 3 -11.78 -49.08 -14.79
CA ILE A 3 -11.49 -48.37 -13.54
C ILE A 3 -11.41 -46.89 -13.89
N GLN A 4 -12.45 -46.12 -13.56
CA GLN A 4 -12.34 -44.67 -13.51
C GLN A 4 -11.40 -44.31 -12.36
N LYS A 5 -10.21 -43.83 -12.69
CA LYS A 5 -9.38 -43.07 -11.76
C LYS A 5 -10.12 -41.77 -11.43
N THR A 6 -10.86 -41.77 -10.34
CA THR A 6 -11.26 -40.54 -9.66
C THR A 6 -10.00 -39.96 -9.02
N SER A 7 -9.42 -38.95 -9.69
CA SER A 7 -8.47 -38.03 -9.08
C SER A 7 -9.21 -37.23 -8.02
N PHE A 8 -9.24 -37.74 -6.79
CA PHE A 8 -9.55 -36.92 -5.63
C PHE A 8 -8.40 -35.93 -5.42
N SER A 9 -8.49 -34.77 -6.07
CA SER A 9 -7.79 -33.59 -5.59
C SER A 9 -8.42 -33.25 -4.24
N ASN A 10 -7.74 -33.55 -3.14
CA ASN A 10 -8.09 -32.99 -1.85
C ASN A 10 -8.17 -31.46 -2.05
N PRO A 11 -9.32 -30.80 -1.84
CA PRO A 11 -9.34 -29.37 -1.80
C PRO A 11 -8.49 -28.98 -0.60
N SER A 12 -7.37 -28.29 -0.82
CA SER A 12 -6.62 -27.76 0.31
C SER A 12 -7.51 -26.80 1.09
N PHE A 13 -7.38 -26.77 2.41
CA PHE A 13 -8.23 -25.90 3.24
C PHE A 13 -8.03 -24.41 2.92
N GLY A 14 -6.84 -24.00 2.44
CA GLY A 14 -6.57 -22.63 2.01
C GLY A 14 -7.29 -22.24 0.72
N SER A 15 -7.69 -23.18 -0.14
CA SER A 15 -8.32 -22.90 -1.44
C SER A 15 -9.64 -22.12 -1.36
N ASN A 16 -10.37 -22.20 -0.25
CA ASN A 16 -11.67 -21.54 -0.09
C ASN A 16 -11.60 -20.12 0.49
N ARG A 17 -10.49 -19.71 1.12
CA ARG A 17 -10.38 -18.36 1.69
C ARG A 17 -10.27 -17.33 0.57
N LYS A 18 -11.10 -16.28 0.64
CA LYS A 18 -11.04 -15.14 -0.28
C LYS A 18 -9.69 -14.42 -0.12
N LYS A 19 -8.96 -14.20 -1.22
CA LYS A 19 -7.64 -13.55 -1.18
C LYS A 19 -7.57 -12.30 -2.07
N PHE A 20 -6.70 -11.39 -1.65
CA PHE A 20 -6.21 -10.26 -2.41
C PHE A 20 -4.67 -10.39 -2.44
N ASP A 21 -4.15 -10.84 -3.57
CA ASP A 21 -2.71 -10.94 -3.80
C ASP A 21 -2.13 -9.57 -4.16
N VAL A 22 -1.20 -9.06 -3.36
CA VAL A 22 -0.65 -7.72 -3.61
C VAL A 22 0.49 -7.70 -4.62
N GLN A 23 0.95 -8.84 -5.12
CA GLN A 23 2.12 -8.86 -5.99
C GLN A 23 1.95 -9.79 -7.17
N GLY A 24 1.59 -9.21 -8.32
CA GLY A 24 1.56 -9.87 -9.60
C GLY A 24 2.26 -9.07 -10.70
N HIS A 25 2.56 -9.75 -11.81
CA HIS A 25 3.39 -9.22 -12.88
C HIS A 25 2.92 -9.59 -14.28
N ILE A 26 2.96 -8.62 -15.19
CA ILE A 26 2.88 -8.83 -16.65
C ILE A 26 4.05 -8.13 -17.33
N GLY A 27 4.21 -8.36 -18.63
CA GLY A 27 5.26 -7.74 -19.42
C GLY A 27 6.48 -8.64 -19.54
N THR A 28 7.57 -8.06 -20.01
CA THR A 28 8.75 -8.80 -20.46
C THR A 28 9.94 -8.53 -19.55
N MET A 29 10.69 -9.57 -19.20
CA MET A 29 11.95 -9.48 -18.46
C MET A 29 12.89 -10.62 -18.84
N TYR A 30 14.10 -10.59 -18.31
CA TYR A 30 14.94 -11.79 -18.22
C TYR A 30 14.67 -12.50 -16.90
N ASP A 31 14.12 -13.71 -16.97
CA ASP A 31 13.99 -14.63 -15.84
C ASP A 31 14.99 -15.76 -16.02
N ASN A 32 15.92 -15.93 -15.07
CA ASN A 32 16.97 -16.94 -15.11
C ASN A 32 17.75 -16.99 -16.44
N GLY A 33 18.09 -15.81 -16.97
CA GLY A 33 18.83 -15.65 -18.22
C GLY A 33 18.01 -15.85 -19.50
N ARG A 34 16.71 -16.11 -19.39
CA ARG A 34 15.80 -16.28 -20.53
C ARG A 34 14.84 -15.11 -20.63
N LYS A 35 14.66 -14.59 -21.84
CA LYS A 35 13.64 -13.58 -22.12
C LYS A 35 12.27 -14.25 -22.02
N VAL A 36 11.45 -13.77 -21.11
CA VAL A 36 10.08 -14.25 -20.87
C VAL A 36 9.10 -13.10 -20.94
N THR A 37 7.89 -13.37 -21.40
CA THR A 37 6.79 -12.40 -21.43
C THR A 37 5.58 -13.02 -20.75
N TYR A 38 5.08 -12.34 -19.73
CA TYR A 38 3.88 -12.74 -18.99
C TYR A 38 2.70 -11.85 -19.36
N ASN A 39 1.51 -12.44 -19.37
CA ASN A 39 0.26 -11.77 -19.64
C ASN A 39 -0.78 -12.01 -18.53
N SER A 40 -1.94 -11.36 -18.64
CA SER A 40 -3.01 -11.50 -17.65
C SER A 40 -3.48 -12.93 -17.43
N GLN A 41 -3.50 -13.77 -18.48
CA GLN A 41 -3.93 -15.16 -18.37
C GLN A 41 -2.96 -15.98 -17.52
N ASN A 42 -1.65 -15.71 -17.62
CA ASN A 42 -0.66 -16.37 -16.76
C ASN A 42 -0.96 -16.15 -15.27
N ILE A 43 -1.35 -14.95 -14.87
CA ILE A 43 -1.77 -14.66 -13.48
C ILE A 43 -3.07 -15.42 -13.15
N ILE A 44 -4.08 -15.28 -13.99
CA ILE A 44 -5.43 -15.83 -13.76
C ILE A 44 -5.37 -17.35 -13.55
N ASP A 45 -4.67 -18.07 -14.44
CA ASP A 45 -4.54 -19.53 -14.40
C ASP A 45 -3.92 -20.03 -13.09
N THR A 46 -3.00 -19.25 -12.52
CA THR A 46 -2.37 -19.56 -11.23
C THR A 46 -3.29 -19.30 -10.05
N VAL A 47 -3.92 -18.11 -10.02
CA VAL A 47 -4.52 -17.57 -8.78
C VAL A 47 -6.01 -17.88 -8.62
N GLU A 48 -6.76 -17.97 -9.72
CA GLU A 48 -8.21 -18.15 -9.70
C GLU A 48 -8.66 -19.42 -8.95
N PRO A 49 -8.02 -20.58 -9.15
CA PRO A 49 -8.38 -21.82 -8.43
C PRO A 49 -8.17 -21.73 -6.92
N ASN A 50 -7.40 -20.76 -6.46
CA ASN A 50 -7.08 -20.53 -5.05
C ASN A 50 -7.96 -19.42 -4.41
N ASN A 51 -9.10 -19.12 -5.02
CA ASN A 51 -10.10 -18.13 -4.58
C ASN A 51 -9.54 -16.71 -4.39
N VAL A 52 -8.58 -16.34 -5.22
CA VAL A 52 -8.05 -14.98 -5.30
C VAL A 52 -9.05 -14.14 -6.10
N LYS A 53 -9.42 -12.98 -5.55
CA LYS A 53 -10.42 -12.08 -6.17
C LYS A 53 -9.81 -10.84 -6.78
N LYS A 54 -8.65 -10.44 -6.27
CA LYS A 54 -7.93 -9.24 -6.70
C LYS A 54 -6.44 -9.53 -6.72
N VAL A 55 -5.75 -8.99 -7.73
CA VAL A 55 -4.29 -9.00 -7.82
C VAL A 55 -3.83 -7.57 -8.14
N LEU A 56 -2.89 -7.03 -7.37
CA LEU A 56 -2.17 -5.81 -7.79
C LEU A 56 -1.07 -6.22 -8.77
N VAL A 57 -1.05 -5.58 -9.94
CA VAL A 57 -0.17 -5.99 -11.03
C VAL A 57 0.71 -4.83 -11.45
N SER A 58 2.00 -5.09 -11.61
CA SER A 58 2.97 -4.13 -12.16
C SER A 58 3.60 -4.64 -13.46
N SER A 59 4.02 -3.71 -14.30
CA SER A 59 4.69 -4.02 -15.57
C SER A 59 6.16 -4.33 -15.31
N LEU A 60 6.59 -5.56 -15.61
CA LEU A 60 8.00 -5.98 -15.60
C LEU A 60 8.82 -5.22 -16.64
N SER A 61 8.25 -4.98 -17.82
CA SER A 61 8.88 -4.19 -18.89
C SER A 61 9.33 -2.82 -18.37
N GLY A 62 8.51 -2.19 -17.52
CA GLY A 62 8.79 -0.91 -16.87
C GLY A 62 9.75 -0.96 -15.69
N LEU A 63 10.22 -2.14 -15.27
CA LEU A 63 11.16 -2.30 -14.14
C LEU A 63 12.56 -2.69 -14.58
N ASN A 64 12.76 -2.99 -15.87
CA ASN A 64 14.05 -3.35 -16.44
C ASN A 64 15.05 -2.17 -16.47
N ALA A 65 16.34 -2.47 -16.56
CA ALA A 65 17.38 -1.45 -16.59
C ALA A 65 17.39 -0.69 -17.93
N LEU A 66 17.69 0.61 -17.88
CA LEU A 66 17.91 1.41 -19.07
C LEU A 66 19.03 0.79 -19.93
N GLY A 67 18.74 0.60 -21.22
CA GLY A 67 19.68 0.02 -22.19
C GLY A 67 19.50 -1.49 -22.43
N GLN A 68 18.66 -2.17 -21.65
CA GLN A 68 18.23 -3.54 -21.98
C GLN A 68 17.24 -3.54 -23.14
N ASP A 69 17.21 -4.60 -23.94
CA ASP A 69 16.25 -4.78 -25.05
C ASP A 69 14.81 -5.01 -24.55
N THR A 70 14.64 -5.38 -23.28
CA THR A 70 13.35 -5.51 -22.59
C THR A 70 12.91 -4.23 -21.87
N PHE A 71 13.72 -3.17 -21.90
CA PHE A 71 13.39 -1.90 -21.26
C PHE A 71 12.15 -1.25 -21.89
N CYS A 72 11.22 -0.80 -21.06
CA CYS A 72 10.16 0.12 -21.44
C CYS A 72 10.16 1.33 -20.53
N SER A 73 9.86 2.51 -21.09
CA SER A 73 9.72 3.73 -20.29
C SER A 73 8.48 3.67 -19.38
N GLU A 74 8.39 4.59 -18.41
CA GLU A 74 7.17 4.75 -17.57
C GLU A 74 5.90 4.91 -18.42
N ILE A 75 5.97 5.61 -19.56
CA ILE A 75 4.80 5.83 -20.44
C ILE A 75 4.38 4.52 -21.12
N GLU A 76 5.33 3.79 -21.71
CA GLU A 76 5.00 2.56 -22.44
C GLU A 76 4.59 1.42 -21.50
N SER A 77 5.24 1.31 -20.33
CA SER A 77 4.85 0.35 -19.29
C SER A 77 3.48 0.69 -18.67
N ALA A 78 3.14 1.97 -18.54
CA ALA A 78 1.79 2.37 -18.14
C ALA A 78 0.74 1.95 -19.18
N LYS A 79 1.00 2.12 -20.48
CA LYS A 79 0.09 1.63 -21.53
C LYS A 79 -0.10 0.12 -21.46
N GLU A 80 0.99 -0.63 -21.27
CA GLU A 80 0.96 -2.08 -21.10
C GLU A 80 0.04 -2.50 -19.94
N ILE A 81 0.23 -1.91 -18.75
CA ILE A 81 -0.54 -2.29 -17.55
C ILE A 81 -2.00 -1.82 -17.59
N ILE A 82 -2.31 -0.71 -18.25
CA ILE A 82 -3.69 -0.22 -18.42
C ILE A 82 -4.47 -1.09 -19.43
N ALA A 83 -3.78 -1.67 -20.41
CA ALA A 83 -4.40 -2.56 -21.40
C ALA A 83 -4.81 -3.92 -20.81
N MET A 84 -4.21 -4.32 -19.68
CA MET A 84 -4.50 -5.59 -19.02
C MET A 84 -5.99 -5.72 -18.65
N LYS A 85 -6.50 -6.95 -18.69
CA LYS A 85 -7.86 -7.29 -18.28
C LYS A 85 -7.83 -8.51 -17.37
N GLY A 86 -8.52 -8.40 -16.22
CA GLY A 86 -8.93 -9.57 -15.46
C GLY A 86 -10.13 -10.28 -16.11
N ASN A 87 -10.74 -11.20 -15.37
CA ASN A 87 -11.97 -11.86 -15.77
C ASN A 87 -13.11 -11.58 -14.76
N ASP A 88 -14.19 -12.36 -14.81
CA ASP A 88 -15.32 -12.20 -13.90
C ASP A 88 -14.96 -12.52 -12.44
N ASN A 89 -14.02 -13.44 -12.23
CA ASN A 89 -13.64 -13.95 -10.90
C ASN A 89 -12.43 -13.23 -10.29
N VAL A 90 -11.48 -12.80 -11.11
CA VAL A 90 -10.22 -12.17 -10.71
C VAL A 90 -10.10 -10.77 -11.32
N LYS A 91 -10.05 -9.75 -10.49
CA LYS A 91 -9.77 -8.38 -10.92
C LYS A 91 -8.28 -8.10 -10.85
N LEU A 92 -7.70 -7.66 -11.96
CA LEU A 92 -6.33 -7.21 -12.02
C LEU A 92 -6.27 -5.70 -11.88
N LEU A 93 -5.44 -5.21 -10.97
CA LEU A 93 -5.44 -3.83 -10.50
C LEU A 93 -4.07 -3.20 -10.79
N PRO A 94 -3.99 -2.22 -11.71
CA PRO A 94 -2.71 -1.69 -12.16
C PRO A 94 -1.98 -0.87 -11.09
N LEU A 95 -0.70 -1.17 -10.92
CA LEU A 95 0.30 -0.34 -10.27
C LEU A 95 1.12 0.41 -11.33
N LEU A 96 1.47 1.66 -11.05
CA LEU A 96 2.36 2.41 -11.93
C LEU A 96 3.82 1.99 -11.66
N SER A 97 4.48 1.37 -12.64
CA SER A 97 5.93 1.11 -12.57
C SER A 97 6.68 2.44 -12.69
N CYS A 98 7.34 2.84 -11.60
CA CYS A 98 8.04 4.10 -11.49
C CYS A 98 9.56 3.89 -11.67
N GLN A 99 10.23 4.86 -12.29
CA GLN A 99 11.64 4.74 -12.70
C GLN A 99 12.52 5.88 -12.16
N PRO A 100 12.52 6.18 -10.84
CA PRO A 100 13.41 7.19 -10.26
C PRO A 100 14.89 6.89 -10.58
N GLY A 101 15.62 7.91 -11.01
CA GLY A 101 17.03 7.80 -11.42
C GLY A 101 17.23 7.41 -12.90
N ILE A 102 16.16 6.96 -13.58
CA ILE A 102 16.05 6.98 -15.05
C ILE A 102 15.28 8.24 -15.46
N ALA A 103 14.09 8.42 -14.88
CA ALA A 103 13.34 9.66 -14.94
C ALA A 103 14.03 10.73 -14.06
N GLN A 104 14.10 11.96 -14.59
CA GLN A 104 14.74 13.10 -13.91
C GLN A 104 13.80 13.79 -12.91
N ASP A 105 12.49 13.65 -13.10
CA ASP A 105 11.45 14.22 -12.26
C ASP A 105 10.21 13.31 -12.25
N THR A 106 9.14 13.77 -11.59
CA THR A 106 7.87 13.04 -11.48
C THR A 106 6.81 13.47 -12.50
N THR A 107 7.16 14.33 -13.47
CA THR A 107 6.20 14.98 -14.38
C THR A 107 5.44 13.95 -15.24
N VAL A 108 6.14 12.92 -15.70
CA VAL A 108 5.55 11.83 -16.49
C VAL A 108 4.57 11.02 -15.63
N ALA A 109 5.01 10.59 -14.45
CA ALA A 109 4.16 9.87 -13.50
C ALA A 109 2.91 10.67 -13.12
N GLU A 110 3.03 11.96 -12.81
CA GLU A 110 1.89 12.82 -12.48
C GLU A 110 0.86 12.87 -13.61
N LYS A 111 1.31 13.08 -14.86
CA LYS A 111 0.42 13.07 -16.04
C LYS A 111 -0.27 11.72 -16.25
N LEU A 112 0.40 10.61 -15.95
CA LEU A 112 -0.17 9.27 -16.07
C LEU A 112 -1.23 9.03 -15.00
N LEU A 113 -0.97 9.44 -13.76
CA LEU A 113 -1.88 9.33 -12.63
C LEU A 113 -3.13 10.21 -12.79
N ASP A 114 -3.03 11.35 -13.47
CA ASP A 114 -4.19 12.23 -13.73
C ASP A 114 -5.13 11.68 -14.81
N LYS A 115 -4.60 10.89 -15.75
CA LYS A 115 -5.35 10.39 -16.89
C LYS A 115 -5.90 8.98 -16.69
N ASN A 116 -5.32 8.21 -15.78
CA ASN A 116 -5.59 6.78 -15.67
C ASN A 116 -5.73 6.36 -14.21
N LYS A 117 -6.49 5.29 -13.99
CA LYS A 117 -6.67 4.72 -12.66
C LYS A 117 -5.53 3.76 -12.34
N PHE A 118 -4.73 4.12 -11.34
CA PHE A 118 -3.76 3.24 -10.68
C PHE A 118 -4.13 3.04 -9.21
N TYR A 119 -3.68 1.94 -8.62
CA TYR A 119 -3.96 1.60 -7.23
C TYR A 119 -2.77 1.86 -6.29
N GLY A 120 -1.57 2.04 -6.84
CA GLY A 120 -0.33 2.35 -6.11
C GLY A 120 0.83 2.57 -7.08
N LEU A 121 2.01 2.89 -6.53
CA LEU A 121 3.25 3.06 -7.28
C LEU A 121 4.23 1.93 -6.92
N LYS A 122 4.81 1.29 -7.95
CA LYS A 122 5.78 0.20 -7.80
C LYS A 122 7.18 0.68 -8.14
N PHE A 123 8.13 0.36 -7.26
CA PHE A 123 9.54 0.65 -7.41
C PHE A 123 10.35 -0.65 -7.40
N HIS A 124 11.36 -0.72 -8.27
CA HIS A 124 12.30 -1.85 -8.33
C HIS A 124 13.74 -1.35 -8.55
N PRO A 125 14.39 -0.81 -7.49
CA PRO A 125 15.75 -0.26 -7.58
C PRO A 125 16.79 -1.25 -8.15
N SER A 126 16.65 -2.54 -7.80
CA SER A 126 17.53 -3.61 -8.26
C SER A 126 17.50 -3.80 -9.78
N ASN A 127 16.32 -4.05 -10.36
CA ASN A 127 16.16 -4.30 -11.79
C ASN A 127 16.40 -3.04 -12.63
N THR A 128 15.96 -1.87 -12.17
CA THR A 128 16.25 -0.61 -12.86
C THR A 128 17.72 -0.21 -12.79
N ASN A 129 18.49 -0.87 -11.92
CA ASN A 129 19.87 -0.54 -11.59
C ASN A 129 20.03 0.90 -11.09
N LYS A 130 19.07 1.37 -10.29
CA LYS A 130 19.03 2.70 -9.69
C LYS A 130 18.85 2.60 -8.19
N ALA A 131 19.97 2.42 -7.48
CA ALA A 131 20.01 2.27 -6.04
C ALA A 131 19.30 3.43 -5.33
N ILE A 132 18.56 3.10 -4.26
CA ILE A 132 17.84 4.12 -3.46
C ILE A 132 18.82 5.14 -2.89
N LYS A 133 19.92 4.67 -2.28
CA LYS A 133 20.92 5.55 -1.65
C LYS A 133 21.48 6.63 -2.59
N ASP A 134 21.65 6.29 -3.87
CA ASP A 134 22.25 7.18 -4.87
C ASP A 134 21.21 8.09 -5.55
N ASN A 135 19.92 7.78 -5.38
CA ASN A 135 18.80 8.46 -6.04
C ASN A 135 17.74 8.92 -5.01
N PHE A 136 18.15 9.10 -3.75
CA PHE A 136 17.25 9.21 -2.61
C PHE A 136 16.22 10.34 -2.77
N ASP A 137 16.67 11.51 -3.23
CA ASP A 137 15.82 12.69 -3.43
C ASP A 137 14.71 12.46 -4.46
N ILE A 138 15.01 11.77 -5.58
CA ILE A 138 13.99 11.52 -6.60
C ILE A 138 13.01 10.44 -6.12
N TYR A 139 13.46 9.39 -5.42
CA TYR A 139 12.54 8.44 -4.76
C TYR A 139 11.58 9.15 -3.79
N SER A 140 12.09 10.06 -2.95
CA SER A 140 11.28 10.86 -2.01
C SER A 140 10.25 11.76 -2.73
N LYS A 141 10.62 12.35 -3.88
CA LYS A 141 9.66 13.10 -4.73
C LYS A 141 8.52 12.23 -5.27
N TYR A 142 8.81 11.00 -5.69
CA TYR A 142 7.76 10.06 -6.11
C TYR A 142 6.82 9.70 -4.96
N ILE A 143 7.35 9.45 -3.74
CA ILE A 143 6.51 9.19 -2.56
C ILE A 143 5.66 10.42 -2.23
N THR A 144 6.21 11.63 -2.33
CA THR A 144 5.45 12.88 -2.16
C THR A 144 4.29 12.98 -3.15
N LEU A 145 4.51 12.63 -4.42
CA LEU A 145 3.45 12.57 -5.43
C LEU A 145 2.39 11.52 -5.05
N ALA A 146 2.81 10.33 -4.63
CA ALA A 146 1.91 9.26 -4.19
C ALA A 146 1.05 9.68 -2.99
N GLU A 147 1.65 10.37 -2.01
CA GLU A 147 0.95 10.89 -0.84
C GLU A 147 -0.13 11.90 -1.22
N LYS A 148 0.17 12.84 -2.13
CA LYS A 148 -0.82 13.81 -2.64
C LYS A 148 -2.01 13.13 -3.33
N LYS A 149 -1.78 12.00 -4.00
CA LYS A 149 -2.79 11.25 -4.76
C LYS A 149 -3.47 10.15 -3.94
N GLY A 150 -3.07 9.93 -2.69
CA GLY A 150 -3.60 8.85 -1.84
C GLY A 150 -3.31 7.47 -2.41
N LEU A 151 -2.10 7.25 -2.93
CA LEU A 151 -1.67 5.98 -3.54
C LEU A 151 -0.55 5.38 -2.71
N PRO A 152 -0.67 4.17 -2.16
CA PRO A 152 0.45 3.51 -1.48
C PRO A 152 1.64 3.29 -2.40
N CYS A 153 2.85 3.32 -1.83
CA CYS A 153 4.06 2.93 -2.53
C CYS A 153 4.50 1.53 -2.16
N VAL A 154 4.96 0.77 -3.14
CA VAL A 154 5.43 -0.61 -2.95
C VAL A 154 6.84 -0.77 -3.53
N PHE A 155 7.76 -1.32 -2.75
CA PHE A 155 9.17 -1.40 -3.09
C PHE A 155 9.60 -2.85 -3.16
N HIS A 156 10.26 -3.25 -4.24
CA HIS A 156 11.06 -4.46 -4.16
C HIS A 156 12.10 -4.31 -3.05
N SER A 157 12.24 -5.32 -2.19
CA SER A 157 13.06 -5.26 -0.98
C SER A 157 14.04 -6.44 -0.95
N ILE A 158 15.33 -6.13 -1.03
CA ILE A 158 16.42 -7.12 -0.95
C ILE A 158 17.70 -6.42 -0.50
N THR A 159 18.50 -7.07 0.34
CA THR A 159 19.83 -6.59 0.71
C THR A 159 20.85 -6.84 -0.42
N ASP A 160 20.85 -5.97 -1.44
CA ASP A 160 21.71 -6.06 -2.64
C ASP A 160 22.50 -4.77 -2.93
N GLY A 161 22.45 -3.79 -2.03
CA GLY A 161 23.06 -2.48 -2.18
C GLY A 161 22.24 -1.48 -3.02
N LYS A 162 21.08 -1.88 -3.55
CA LYS A 162 20.20 -1.06 -4.39
C LYS A 162 18.80 -0.92 -3.79
N SER A 163 18.20 -2.03 -3.39
CA SER A 163 16.85 -2.12 -2.83
C SER A 163 16.85 -2.45 -1.34
N ASP A 164 17.93 -2.07 -0.63
CA ASP A 164 18.14 -2.44 0.76
C ASP A 164 16.94 -2.01 1.64
N PRO A 165 16.38 -2.91 2.46
CA PRO A 165 15.26 -2.58 3.35
C PRO A 165 15.54 -1.37 4.25
N VAL A 166 16.80 -1.20 4.67
CA VAL A 166 17.24 -0.07 5.49
C VAL A 166 17.06 1.27 4.77
N GLU A 167 17.33 1.34 3.47
CA GLU A 167 17.15 2.55 2.68
C GLU A 167 15.66 2.83 2.41
N ILE A 168 14.84 1.78 2.23
CA ILE A 168 13.38 1.91 2.13
C ILE A 168 12.81 2.45 3.44
N ILE A 169 13.28 1.96 4.60
CA ILE A 169 12.87 2.48 5.91
C ILE A 169 13.23 3.97 6.04
N LYS A 170 14.44 4.38 5.67
CA LYS A 170 14.84 5.79 5.69
C LYS A 170 13.96 6.69 4.82
N LEU A 171 13.59 6.22 3.62
CA LEU A 171 12.62 6.93 2.78
C LEU A 171 11.25 7.04 3.47
N ALA A 172 10.77 5.96 4.08
CA ALA A 172 9.51 5.95 4.80
C ALA A 172 9.50 6.90 6.01
N GLU A 173 10.65 7.10 6.65
CA GLU A 173 10.80 8.04 7.77
C GLU A 173 10.64 9.51 7.35
N GLN A 174 10.83 9.84 6.08
CA GLN A 174 10.48 11.16 5.53
C GLN A 174 8.97 11.33 5.29
N HIS A 175 8.23 10.23 5.24
CA HIS A 175 6.80 10.19 4.96
C HIS A 175 6.05 9.39 6.05
N PRO A 176 6.13 9.81 7.33
CA PRO A 176 5.79 8.97 8.50
C PRO A 176 4.35 8.43 8.53
N LYS A 177 3.44 9.05 7.80
CA LYS A 177 2.01 8.67 7.73
C LYS A 177 1.65 7.97 6.43
N HIS A 178 2.51 7.98 5.42
CA HIS A 178 2.21 7.43 4.12
C HIS A 178 2.46 5.92 4.11
N PRO A 179 1.52 5.08 3.65
CA PRO A 179 1.73 3.65 3.60
C PRO A 179 2.80 3.28 2.58
N ILE A 180 3.84 2.61 3.06
CA ILE A 180 4.90 2.04 2.24
C ILE A 180 4.99 0.55 2.54
N ILE A 181 4.97 -0.27 1.49
CA ILE A 181 4.98 -1.72 1.60
C ILE A 181 6.29 -2.25 1.00
N LEU A 182 7.01 -3.06 1.78
CA LEU A 182 8.15 -3.82 1.29
C LEU A 182 7.60 -5.10 0.66
N TYR A 183 7.82 -5.23 -0.65
CA TYR A 183 7.55 -6.44 -1.39
C TYR A 183 8.70 -7.40 -1.19
N HIS A 184 8.37 -8.55 -0.59
CA HIS A 184 9.24 -9.39 0.22
C HIS A 184 9.75 -8.66 1.48
N ILE A 185 9.93 -9.38 2.58
CA ILE A 185 10.57 -8.80 3.78
C ILE A 185 12.00 -8.38 3.43
N ASP A 186 12.76 -9.33 2.90
CA ASP A 186 14.11 -9.19 2.37
C ASP A 186 14.33 -10.42 1.48
N LEU A 187 14.16 -10.25 0.17
CA LEU A 187 13.97 -11.35 -0.80
C LEU A 187 15.02 -12.46 -0.64
N ALA A 188 14.55 -13.67 -0.31
CA ALA A 188 15.37 -14.89 -0.16
C ALA A 188 16.63 -14.72 0.71
N SER A 189 16.65 -13.72 1.61
CA SER A 189 17.76 -13.48 2.53
C SER A 189 17.78 -14.50 3.66
N GLN A 190 18.94 -14.70 4.29
CA GLN A 190 19.03 -15.62 5.42
C GLN A 190 18.02 -15.24 6.53
N PRO A 191 17.43 -16.21 7.26
CA PRO A 191 16.41 -15.93 8.29
C PRO A 191 16.82 -14.86 9.31
N GLU A 192 18.10 -14.81 9.70
CA GLU A 192 18.62 -13.80 10.63
C GLU A 192 18.59 -12.39 10.05
N GLN A 193 18.80 -12.27 8.73
CA GLN A 193 18.70 -11.00 8.02
C GLN A 193 17.24 -10.55 7.91
N MET A 194 16.32 -11.45 7.54
CA MET A 194 14.87 -11.15 7.55
C MET A 194 14.39 -10.74 8.95
N ALA A 195 14.86 -11.43 10.00
CA ALA A 195 14.58 -11.10 11.39
C ALA A 195 15.04 -9.68 11.77
N ARG A 196 16.26 -9.29 11.37
CA ARG A 196 16.76 -7.91 11.55
C ARG A 196 15.91 -6.89 10.82
N THR A 197 15.50 -7.19 9.59
CA THR A 197 14.63 -6.32 8.81
C THR A 197 13.28 -6.13 9.50
N ILE A 198 12.64 -7.20 10.00
CA ILE A 198 11.41 -7.12 10.79
C ILE A 198 11.60 -6.25 12.04
N ASP A 199 12.71 -6.41 12.76
CA ASP A 199 13.00 -5.62 13.97
C ASP A 199 13.20 -4.14 13.66
N ASN A 200 13.86 -3.79 12.56
CA ASN A 200 14.03 -2.41 12.11
C ASN A 200 12.69 -1.76 11.74
N ILE A 201 11.84 -2.49 10.99
CA ILE A 201 10.48 -2.04 10.64
C ILE A 201 9.66 -1.82 11.92
N SER A 202 9.67 -2.80 12.83
CA SER A 202 8.93 -2.72 14.10
C SER A 202 9.36 -1.51 14.93
N SER A 203 10.67 -1.25 14.99
CA SER A 203 11.25 -0.13 15.73
C SER A 203 10.83 1.22 15.15
N SER A 204 10.92 1.37 13.82
CA SER A 204 10.53 2.62 13.14
C SER A 204 9.03 2.90 13.28
N VAL A 205 8.19 1.87 13.11
CA VAL A 205 6.72 1.96 13.27
C VAL A 205 6.33 2.31 14.71
N LYS A 206 6.89 1.62 15.72
CA LYS A 206 6.58 1.87 17.14
C LYS A 206 7.02 3.26 17.60
N ALA A 207 8.11 3.77 17.03
CA ALA A 207 8.56 5.14 17.25
C ALA A 207 7.70 6.19 16.52
N GLY A 208 6.69 5.78 15.75
CA GLY A 208 5.85 6.67 14.95
C GLY A 208 6.58 7.36 13.81
N LYS A 209 7.76 6.83 13.42
CA LYS A 209 8.60 7.41 12.37
C LYS A 209 8.16 6.99 10.98
N SER A 210 7.49 5.87 10.83
CA SER A 210 7.07 5.36 9.52
C SER A 210 5.73 4.61 9.59
N ASN A 211 5.09 4.45 8.43
CA ASN A 211 3.90 3.62 8.27
C ASN A 211 4.18 2.46 7.31
N LEU A 212 4.98 1.53 7.78
CA LEU A 212 5.48 0.41 7.00
C LEU A 212 4.61 -0.85 7.12
N PHE A 213 4.59 -1.61 6.04
CA PHE A 213 3.98 -2.93 5.92
C PHE A 213 4.92 -3.85 5.13
N ILE A 214 4.65 -5.15 5.18
CA ILE A 214 5.37 -6.17 4.42
C ILE A 214 4.39 -7.08 3.68
N ASP A 215 4.80 -7.66 2.56
CA ASP A 215 4.29 -8.98 2.18
C ASP A 215 5.30 -10.09 2.48
N ILE A 216 4.79 -11.33 2.51
CA ILE A 216 5.51 -12.53 2.97
C ILE A 216 5.90 -13.46 1.83
N SER A 217 5.94 -12.98 0.59
CA SER A 217 6.42 -13.80 -0.53
C SER A 217 7.93 -14.02 -0.47
N TRP A 218 8.37 -15.08 -1.14
CA TRP A 218 9.78 -15.39 -1.37
C TRP A 218 10.66 -15.48 -0.12
N LEU A 219 10.20 -16.26 0.85
CA LEU A 219 11.03 -16.74 1.94
C LEU A 219 12.09 -17.73 1.42
N THR A 220 13.19 -17.87 2.15
CA THR A 220 14.40 -18.55 1.68
C THR A 220 14.20 -20.04 1.55
N ASN A 221 14.38 -20.57 0.32
CA ASN A 221 14.14 -21.97 -0.04
C ASN A 221 12.86 -22.49 0.61
N LEU A 222 11.71 -21.90 0.24
CA LEU A 222 10.43 -21.98 0.94
C LEU A 222 10.13 -23.37 1.52
N TRP A 223 10.30 -24.40 0.69
CA TRP A 223 10.01 -25.80 1.00
C TRP A 223 11.09 -26.50 1.83
N ASP A 224 12.36 -26.27 1.51
CA ASP A 224 13.49 -26.95 2.16
C ASP A 224 13.76 -26.39 3.57
N ASN A 225 13.40 -25.13 3.82
CA ASN A 225 13.60 -24.44 5.10
C ASN A 225 12.27 -24.11 5.80
N ALA A 226 11.27 -24.98 5.66
CA ALA A 226 9.90 -24.71 6.11
C ALA A 226 9.82 -24.24 7.59
N GLU A 227 10.55 -24.85 8.52
CA GLU A 227 10.52 -24.46 9.94
C GLU A 227 11.13 -23.09 10.21
N GLN A 228 12.24 -22.74 9.54
CA GLN A 228 12.84 -21.41 9.63
C GLN A 228 11.92 -20.35 9.03
N ASN A 229 11.23 -20.69 7.93
CA ASN A 229 10.26 -19.81 7.28
C ASN A 229 9.03 -19.60 8.17
N LYS A 230 8.55 -20.65 8.86
CA LYS A 230 7.50 -20.52 9.89
C LYS A 230 7.93 -19.57 10.99
N ASN A 231 9.15 -19.72 11.50
CA ASN A 231 9.69 -18.85 12.55
C ASN A 231 9.76 -17.38 12.10
N THR A 232 10.10 -17.14 10.84
CA THR A 232 10.13 -15.79 10.25
C THR A 232 8.72 -15.16 10.23
N ILE A 233 7.70 -15.89 9.76
CA ILE A 233 6.30 -15.44 9.78
C ILE A 233 5.82 -15.20 11.22
N LYS A 234 6.11 -16.12 12.15
CA LYS A 234 5.78 -15.99 13.57
C LYS A 234 6.44 -14.76 14.20
N GLN A 235 7.68 -14.45 13.83
CA GLN A 235 8.35 -13.23 14.28
C GLN A 235 7.67 -11.97 13.72
N ALA A 236 7.31 -11.95 12.43
CA ALA A 236 6.56 -10.84 11.85
C ALA A 236 5.23 -10.62 12.58
N LEU A 237 4.45 -11.69 12.84
CA LEU A 237 3.21 -11.64 13.62
C LEU A 237 3.45 -11.06 15.02
N LYS A 238 4.49 -11.52 15.73
CA LYS A 238 4.84 -11.04 17.07
C LYS A 238 5.27 -9.57 17.11
N LYS A 239 6.03 -9.11 16.11
CA LYS A 239 6.69 -7.79 16.13
C LYS A 239 5.88 -6.70 15.45
N LEU A 240 5.16 -7.03 14.38
CA LEU A 240 4.40 -6.10 13.55
C LEU A 240 2.88 -6.23 13.77
N GLY A 241 2.42 -7.42 14.14
CA GLY A 241 1.01 -7.76 14.19
C GLY A 241 0.44 -8.07 12.80
N ALA A 242 -0.68 -8.80 12.77
CA ALA A 242 -1.33 -9.17 11.51
C ALA A 242 -1.85 -7.95 10.72
N ASP A 243 -2.02 -6.78 11.35
CA ASP A 243 -2.43 -5.53 10.71
C ASP A 243 -1.39 -4.94 9.74
N ARG A 244 -0.15 -5.43 9.76
CA ARG A 244 0.97 -4.91 8.95
C ARG A 244 1.55 -5.90 7.95
N ILE A 245 0.88 -7.03 7.79
CA ILE A 245 1.31 -8.14 6.96
C ILE A 245 0.29 -8.34 5.85
N LEU A 246 0.76 -8.46 4.61
CA LEU A 246 -0.06 -8.70 3.43
C LEU A 246 0.33 -10.04 2.79
N PHE A 247 -0.61 -10.65 2.10
CA PHE A 247 -0.34 -11.77 1.22
C PHE A 247 0.03 -11.26 -0.18
N GLY A 248 1.23 -11.61 -0.63
CA GLY A 248 1.71 -11.42 -2.00
C GLY A 248 2.31 -12.74 -2.48
N SER A 249 2.31 -13.01 -3.79
CA SER A 249 2.93 -14.23 -4.35
C SER A 249 4.05 -13.97 -5.36
N ASP A 250 4.08 -12.79 -5.99
CA ASP A 250 4.95 -12.49 -7.12
C ASP A 250 4.64 -13.29 -8.40
N THR A 251 3.41 -13.79 -8.51
CA THR A 251 2.94 -14.53 -9.68
C THR A 251 3.00 -13.69 -10.97
N PRO A 252 3.33 -14.28 -12.13
CA PRO A 252 3.60 -15.69 -12.39
C PRO A 252 5.09 -16.03 -12.49
N ILE A 253 5.95 -15.28 -11.79
CA ILE A 253 7.40 -15.41 -11.90
C ILE A 253 7.83 -16.78 -11.36
N THR A 254 8.70 -17.49 -12.09
CA THR A 254 9.31 -18.76 -11.70
C THR A 254 8.31 -19.81 -11.14
N GLU A 255 8.53 -20.31 -9.91
CA GLU A 255 7.70 -21.34 -9.27
C GLU A 255 6.30 -20.83 -8.87
N MET A 256 6.12 -19.51 -8.71
CA MET A 256 4.83 -18.89 -8.39
C MET A 256 3.94 -18.71 -9.62
N GLY A 257 4.41 -19.05 -10.82
CA GLY A 257 3.57 -19.27 -11.99
C GLY A 257 2.85 -20.63 -11.96
N ASN A 258 3.32 -21.58 -11.14
CA ASN A 258 2.67 -22.88 -11.00
C ASN A 258 1.53 -22.80 -9.97
N ARG A 259 0.32 -23.14 -10.41
CA ARG A 259 -0.90 -23.14 -9.58
C ARG A 259 -0.76 -23.95 -8.29
N ASP A 260 -0.14 -25.13 -8.35
CA ASP A 260 -0.05 -26.03 -7.21
C ASP A 260 0.97 -25.51 -6.19
N ASN A 261 2.07 -24.90 -6.64
CA ASN A 261 3.03 -24.23 -5.76
C ASN A 261 2.44 -22.98 -5.11
N TYR A 262 1.67 -22.19 -5.86
CA TYR A 262 0.91 -21.07 -5.30
C TYR A 262 -0.03 -21.55 -4.18
N GLY A 263 -0.80 -22.61 -4.44
CA GLY A 263 -1.73 -23.19 -3.46
C GLY A 263 -1.01 -23.66 -2.20
N LYS A 264 0.09 -24.41 -2.36
CA LYS A 264 0.93 -24.83 -1.23
C LYS A 264 1.49 -23.65 -0.44
N PHE A 265 1.84 -22.55 -1.09
CA PHE A 265 2.37 -21.38 -0.39
C PHE A 265 1.27 -20.69 0.43
N ALA A 266 0.06 -20.57 -0.13
CA ALA A 266 -1.09 -20.07 0.60
C ALA A 266 -1.43 -20.96 1.81
N ASP A 267 -1.42 -22.29 1.65
CA ASP A 267 -1.64 -23.23 2.75
C ASP A 267 -0.55 -23.12 3.81
N PHE A 268 0.72 -23.03 3.41
CA PHE A 268 1.85 -22.85 4.32
C PHE A 268 1.69 -21.60 5.19
N VAL A 269 1.30 -20.47 4.59
CA VAL A 269 1.00 -19.24 5.34
C VAL A 269 -0.16 -19.45 6.30
N GLU A 270 -1.26 -20.05 5.83
CA GLU A 270 -2.45 -20.26 6.65
C GLU A 270 -2.17 -21.15 7.86
N ASP A 271 -1.49 -22.27 7.65
CA ASP A 271 -1.14 -23.22 8.70
C ASP A 271 -0.17 -22.59 9.71
N THR A 272 0.81 -21.80 9.24
CA THR A 272 1.76 -21.10 10.13
C THR A 272 1.06 -20.10 11.04
N VAL A 273 0.10 -19.33 10.50
CA VAL A 273 -0.67 -18.37 11.28
C VAL A 273 -1.57 -19.08 12.28
N LYS A 274 -2.23 -20.18 11.88
CA LYS A 274 -3.03 -21.00 12.81
C LYS A 274 -2.19 -21.57 13.94
N GLU A 275 -0.99 -22.07 13.62
CA GLU A 275 -0.05 -22.59 14.60
C GLU A 275 0.33 -21.51 15.62
N PHE A 276 0.65 -20.29 15.17
CA PHE A 276 0.96 -19.15 16.05
C PHE A 276 -0.19 -18.78 17.00
N TYR A 277 -1.44 -18.92 16.54
CA TYR A 277 -2.65 -18.62 17.31
C TYR A 277 -3.36 -19.87 17.84
N THR A 278 -2.63 -20.97 18.07
CA THR A 278 -3.22 -22.26 18.52
C THR A 278 -4.10 -22.09 19.76
N ASP A 279 -3.66 -21.30 20.74
CA ASP A 279 -4.40 -21.05 21.99
C ASP A 279 -5.54 -20.04 21.82
N LYS A 280 -5.62 -19.37 20.67
CA LYS A 280 -6.56 -18.28 20.38
C LYS A 280 -7.10 -18.36 18.95
N PRO A 281 -7.82 -19.44 18.58
CA PRO A 281 -8.22 -19.70 17.20
C PRO A 281 -9.09 -18.58 16.59
N LYS A 282 -9.91 -17.91 17.39
CA LYS A 282 -10.70 -16.74 16.94
C LYS A 282 -9.84 -15.53 16.56
N GLU A 283 -8.71 -15.32 17.25
CA GLU A 283 -7.73 -14.29 16.87
C GLU A 283 -6.96 -14.71 15.61
N GLY A 284 -6.64 -16.01 15.49
CA GLY A 284 -6.06 -16.60 14.29
C GLY A 284 -6.89 -16.34 13.02
N GLU A 285 -8.20 -16.59 13.07
CA GLU A 285 -9.08 -16.31 11.92
C GLU A 285 -9.15 -14.82 11.54
N LYS A 286 -9.14 -13.93 12.54
CA LYS A 286 -9.06 -12.48 12.29
C LYS A 286 -7.73 -12.09 11.65
N ALA A 287 -6.62 -12.68 12.11
CA ALA A 287 -5.30 -12.45 11.53
C ALA A 287 -5.23 -12.93 10.08
N LEU A 288 -5.77 -14.12 9.78
CA LEU A 288 -5.85 -14.66 8.42
C LEU A 288 -6.65 -13.74 7.49
N ASN A 289 -7.81 -13.24 7.91
CA ASN A 289 -8.60 -12.32 7.10
C ASN A 289 -7.86 -11.01 6.80
N LYS A 290 -7.14 -10.47 7.79
CA LYS A 290 -6.28 -9.29 7.61
C LYS A 290 -5.19 -9.54 6.57
N ILE A 291 -4.42 -10.61 6.75
CA ILE A 291 -3.27 -10.95 5.90
C ILE A 291 -3.70 -11.24 4.47
N PHE A 292 -4.72 -12.08 4.30
CA PHE A 292 -5.15 -12.52 2.98
C PHE A 292 -6.04 -11.52 2.26
N TYR A 293 -6.68 -10.56 2.95
CA TYR A 293 -7.66 -9.68 2.28
C TYR A 293 -7.74 -8.27 2.86
N ASP A 294 -8.08 -8.12 4.14
CA ASP A 294 -8.61 -6.85 4.66
C ASP A 294 -7.56 -5.73 4.66
N ASN A 295 -6.28 -6.05 4.92
CA ASN A 295 -5.22 -5.06 4.89
C ASN A 295 -5.02 -4.50 3.48
N ALA A 296 -4.99 -5.37 2.46
CA ALA A 296 -4.85 -4.96 1.07
C ALA A 296 -6.07 -4.16 0.61
N GLU A 297 -7.28 -4.58 0.99
CA GLU A 297 -8.51 -3.85 0.68
C GLU A 297 -8.49 -2.45 1.30
N GLU A 298 -8.09 -2.32 2.57
CA GLU A 298 -7.98 -1.04 3.25
C GLU A 298 -6.93 -0.13 2.59
N LEU A 299 -5.74 -0.66 2.34
CA LEU A 299 -4.62 0.13 1.83
C LEU A 299 -4.85 0.63 0.41
N PHE A 300 -5.35 -0.22 -0.48
CA PHE A 300 -5.38 0.06 -1.91
C PHE A 300 -6.76 0.43 -2.46
N ILE A 301 -7.85 0.02 -1.78
CA ILE A 301 -9.23 0.25 -2.27
C ILE A 301 -9.96 1.28 -1.41
N ASN A 302 -10.16 0.99 -0.11
CA ASN A 302 -10.98 1.84 0.76
C ASN A 302 -10.27 3.14 1.13
N LYS A 303 -8.96 3.05 1.39
CA LYS A 303 -8.07 4.18 1.67
C LYS A 303 -8.60 5.10 2.77
N ASN A 304 -9.15 4.54 3.85
CA ASN A 304 -9.64 5.34 4.97
C ASN A 304 -8.49 6.13 5.62
N TRP A 305 -7.27 5.57 5.58
CA TRP A 305 -6.03 6.25 5.98
C TRP A 305 -5.76 7.57 5.23
N PHE A 306 -6.24 7.70 3.99
CA PHE A 306 -6.10 8.92 3.18
C PHE A 306 -7.32 9.85 3.33
N ASN A 307 -8.52 9.27 3.26
CA ASN A 307 -9.78 10.03 3.31
C ASN A 307 -10.01 10.72 4.67
N ALA A 308 -9.47 10.17 5.76
CA ALA A 308 -9.48 10.83 7.07
C ALA A 308 -8.66 12.13 7.09
N LYS A 309 -7.66 12.31 6.19
CA LYS A 309 -6.87 13.54 6.07
C LYS A 309 -7.56 14.63 5.24
N SER A 310 -8.52 14.29 4.38
CA SER A 310 -9.22 15.25 3.49
C SER A 310 -10.50 15.84 4.10
N GLN A 311 -10.96 15.32 5.24
CA GLN A 311 -12.00 15.96 6.05
C GLN A 311 -11.38 17.16 6.80
N PRO A 312 -11.82 18.42 6.57
CA PRO A 312 -11.41 19.53 7.41
C PRO A 312 -11.78 19.18 8.85
N SER A 313 -10.82 19.27 9.77
CA SER A 313 -11.10 18.97 11.16
C SER A 313 -12.27 19.85 11.62
N LYS A 314 -13.35 19.22 12.10
CA LYS A 314 -14.50 19.93 12.68
C LYS A 314 -14.10 20.81 13.89
N SER A 315 -12.84 20.76 14.32
CA SER A 315 -12.28 21.62 15.37
C SER A 315 -11.92 23.05 14.94
N LYS A 316 -11.99 23.44 13.66
CA LYS A 316 -11.88 24.85 13.24
C LYS A 316 -13.21 25.55 12.94
N ALA A 317 -14.33 24.81 12.88
CA ALA A 317 -15.66 25.40 12.72
C ALA A 317 -16.21 26.01 14.03
N LEU A 318 -15.65 25.66 15.19
CA LEU A 318 -16.11 26.18 16.49
C LEU A 318 -15.49 27.54 16.88
N LEU A 319 -14.45 28.00 16.18
CA LEU A 319 -13.81 29.30 16.48
C LEU A 319 -14.36 30.48 15.66
N ILE A 320 -15.18 30.23 14.64
CA ILE A 320 -15.90 31.30 13.92
C ILE A 320 -17.24 31.64 14.61
N GLY A 321 -17.78 30.72 15.42
CA GLY A 321 -19.01 30.95 16.20
C GLY A 321 -18.84 31.79 17.47
N VAL A 322 -17.62 31.89 18.02
CA VAL A 322 -17.37 32.68 19.26
C VAL A 322 -17.09 34.16 18.94
N GLY A 323 -16.57 34.47 17.75
CA GLY A 323 -16.32 35.86 17.32
C GLY A 323 -17.58 36.66 16.96
N VAL A 324 -18.65 35.99 16.52
CA VAL A 324 -19.92 36.66 16.18
C VAL A 324 -20.78 36.93 17.43
N GLY A 325 -20.65 36.09 18.46
CA GLY A 325 -21.36 36.29 19.74
C GLY A 325 -20.85 37.48 20.56
N ILE A 326 -19.55 37.78 20.51
CA ILE A 326 -18.96 38.90 21.25
C ILE A 326 -19.29 40.25 20.58
N ALA A 327 -19.38 40.30 19.24
CA ALA A 327 -19.78 41.52 18.53
C ALA A 327 -21.26 41.87 18.73
N ALA A 328 -22.15 40.87 18.85
CA ALA A 328 -23.57 41.09 19.13
C ALA A 328 -23.82 41.59 20.55
N ILE A 329 -23.04 41.13 21.55
CA ILE A 329 -23.16 41.59 22.93
C ILE A 329 -22.60 43.01 23.10
N ALA A 330 -21.53 43.38 22.39
CA ALA A 330 -20.99 44.74 22.41
C ALA A 330 -21.95 45.77 21.77
N ALA A 331 -22.67 45.40 20.71
CA ALA A 331 -23.65 46.29 20.06
C ALA A 331 -24.92 46.51 20.89
N ILE A 332 -25.32 45.54 21.72
CA ILE A 332 -26.47 45.67 22.62
C ILE A 332 -26.08 46.46 23.89
N ALA A 333 -24.84 46.31 24.39
CA ALA A 333 -24.36 47.09 25.53
C ALA A 333 -24.19 48.59 25.21
N LEU A 334 -23.82 48.97 23.98
CA LEU A 334 -23.70 50.39 23.59
C LEU A 334 -25.06 51.09 23.43
N LYS A 335 -26.14 50.36 23.14
CA LYS A 335 -27.50 50.93 23.02
C LYS A 335 -28.22 51.11 24.38
N CYS A 336 -27.73 50.46 25.44
CA CYS A 336 -28.26 50.60 26.79
C CYS A 336 -27.51 51.61 27.67
N LEU A 337 -26.39 52.18 27.18
CA LEU A 337 -25.56 53.13 27.94
C LEU A 337 -25.65 54.59 27.45
N TYR A 338 -26.42 54.87 26.40
CA TYR A 338 -26.70 56.23 25.92
C TYR A 338 -28.20 56.45 25.75
N GLY A 339 -28.88 56.81 26.85
CA GLY A 339 -30.30 57.10 26.80
C GLY A 339 -30.95 57.50 28.12
N ALA A 340 -30.31 58.38 28.89
CA ALA A 340 -30.85 59.20 29.99
C ALA A 340 -29.62 59.84 30.67
N ASP A 341 -29.51 61.13 30.97
CA ASP A 341 -30.48 62.21 31.09
C ASP A 341 -29.69 63.53 31.27
N LYS A 342 -30.44 64.65 31.29
CA LYS A 342 -30.19 65.97 31.94
C LYS A 342 -30.41 67.16 30.98
N THR A 343 -31.61 67.76 31.00
CA THR A 343 -32.05 68.92 31.84
C THR A 343 -31.38 70.23 31.38
N VAL A 344 -32.05 71.36 31.10
CA VAL A 344 -32.86 72.21 32.00
C VAL A 344 -33.53 73.33 31.17
N GLU A 345 -34.73 73.72 31.59
CA GLU A 345 -35.49 74.99 31.52
C GLU A 345 -35.04 76.16 30.61
N ASN A 346 -36.03 76.77 29.93
CA ASN A 346 -36.45 78.13 30.26
C ASN A 346 -37.87 78.44 29.76
N SER A 347 -38.70 78.93 30.70
CA SER A 347 -40.01 79.59 30.47
C SER A 347 -39.78 81.08 30.09
N PRO A 348 -40.82 81.94 30.00
CA PRO A 348 -41.96 81.93 29.09
C PRO A 348 -42.11 83.31 28.37
N SER A 349 -43.30 83.53 27.80
CA SER A 349 -43.94 84.79 27.36
C SER A 349 -43.97 84.99 25.84
N HIS A 350 -45.09 84.68 25.18
CA HIS A 350 -46.36 85.41 25.06
C HIS A 350 -46.33 86.67 24.17
N VAL A 351 -47.11 86.57 23.08
CA VAL A 351 -48.12 87.53 22.57
C VAL A 351 -47.91 87.96 21.11
N SER A 352 -48.77 87.36 20.27
CA SER A 352 -49.62 87.93 19.20
C SER A 352 -48.95 88.72 18.06
N LYS A 353 -49.39 88.62 16.81
CA LYS A 353 -50.76 88.61 16.27
C LYS A 353 -50.62 88.35 14.77
N LYS A 354 -51.66 87.71 14.19
CA LYS A 354 -52.10 87.77 12.79
C LYS A 354 -51.09 87.55 11.66
#